data_AF-A0A2G8RA12-F1
#
_entry.id   AF-A0A2G8RA12-F1
#
_cell.length_a   1.000
_cell.length_b   1.000
_cell.length_c   1.000
_cell.angle_alpha   90.00
_cell.angle_beta   90.00
_cell.angle_gamma   90.00
#
_symmetry.space_group_name_H-M   'P 1'
#
loop_
_entity.id
_entity.type
_entity.pdbx_description
1 polymer ?
#
loop_
_entity_poly.entity_id
_entity_poly.type
_entity_poly.pdbx_seq_one_letter_code
_entity_poly.pdbx_strand_id
1 'polypeptide(L)'
;MAGEMLGDQLLELVSSAKERVVLVAPFIKVDALQRVLDAIPISAGLHIDCVTRWRPEDIVDGVCDLEIFEVITDRENAQLWRHPNLHAKFFRADQSCLLGSSNLTGRALGWRLPTNLELLVQLDMNLHELQAWETSLMSSCVSVTVELRDQIAHQAADLAAQRPKKTSIDVEHDDDPTFRWIPLCPSPERLFKVYTGELDEAKMVRSAFEFAQRDLRTLGPPKGYSEEQFLEYVADRLQKLEVVQKVVSASSSGVSDTQAADLIAEYIDASSMISPTDAWRILKRWMMHFFPAQYRIEVGQEILVRGRTLSS
;
A
#
# COMPACT_ATOMS: atom_id res chain seq x y z
N MET A 1 2.92 -23.74 -10.75
CA MET A 1 1.62 -23.12 -11.04
C MET A 1 1.75 -21.67 -10.60
N ALA A 2 1.68 -20.71 -11.52
CA ALA A 2 1.60 -19.31 -11.12
C ALA A 2 0.31 -19.16 -10.30
N GLY A 3 0.41 -18.67 -9.07
CA GLY A 3 -0.76 -18.43 -8.23
C GLY A 3 -1.67 -17.45 -8.96
N GLU A 4 -2.92 -17.83 -9.16
CA GLU A 4 -3.94 -16.98 -9.75
C GLU A 4 -4.10 -15.71 -8.90
N MET A 5 -4.11 -14.54 -9.54
CA MET A 5 -4.24 -13.27 -8.81
C MET A 5 -5.69 -13.11 -8.32
N LEU A 6 -5.89 -12.51 -7.15
CA LEU A 6 -7.24 -12.29 -6.59
C LEU A 6 -8.13 -11.49 -7.52
N GLY A 7 -7.56 -10.54 -8.25
CA GLY A 7 -8.27 -9.80 -9.26
C GLY A 7 -8.78 -10.67 -10.40
N ASP A 8 -8.06 -11.72 -10.80
CA ASP A 8 -8.51 -12.61 -11.86
C ASP A 8 -9.75 -13.40 -11.42
N GLN A 9 -9.81 -13.83 -10.15
CA GLN A 9 -11.01 -14.44 -9.55
C GLN A 9 -12.21 -13.48 -9.54
N LEU A 10 -11.97 -12.20 -9.26
CA LEU A 10 -13.02 -11.18 -9.34
C LEU A 10 -13.52 -10.98 -10.77
N LEU A 11 -12.62 -10.95 -11.76
CA LEU A 11 -13.01 -10.83 -13.17
C LEU A 11 -13.81 -12.05 -13.63
N GLU A 12 -13.40 -13.25 -13.23
CA GLU A 12 -14.14 -14.48 -13.52
C GLU A 12 -15.54 -14.42 -12.92
N LEU A 13 -15.67 -14.06 -11.64
CA LEU A 13 -16.95 -13.90 -10.95
C LEU A 13 -17.90 -12.99 -11.74
N VAL A 14 -17.47 -11.77 -12.06
CA VAL A 14 -18.35 -10.77 -12.68
C VAL A 14 -18.64 -11.05 -14.16
N SER A 15 -17.76 -11.76 -14.86
CA SER A 15 -17.94 -12.13 -16.28
C SER A 15 -19.12 -13.08 -16.52
N SER A 16 -19.51 -13.82 -15.48
CA SER A 16 -20.63 -14.78 -15.52
C SER A 16 -21.98 -14.18 -15.11
N ALA A 17 -22.00 -12.91 -14.68
CA ALA A 17 -23.17 -12.25 -14.14
C ALA A 17 -24.29 -12.09 -15.18
N LYS A 18 -25.55 -12.29 -14.76
CA LYS A 18 -26.72 -12.18 -15.62
C LYS A 18 -27.73 -11.15 -15.14
N GLU A 19 -27.91 -11.03 -13.83
CA GLU A 19 -28.98 -10.22 -13.24
C GLU A 19 -28.42 -9.09 -12.40
N ARG A 20 -27.42 -9.36 -11.54
CA ARG A 20 -26.97 -8.37 -10.57
C ARG A 20 -25.51 -8.52 -10.19
N VAL A 21 -24.79 -7.40 -10.25
CA VAL A 21 -23.43 -7.27 -9.72
C VAL A 21 -23.46 -6.27 -8.58
N VAL A 22 -22.85 -6.61 -7.45
CA VAL A 22 -22.69 -5.71 -6.30
C VAL A 22 -21.23 -5.62 -5.92
N LEU A 23 -20.66 -4.43 -6.01
CA LEU A 23 -19.26 -4.14 -5.70
C LEU A 23 -19.20 -3.28 -4.45
N VAL A 24 -18.70 -3.83 -3.35
CA VAL A 24 -18.65 -3.15 -2.05
C VAL A 24 -17.21 -3.12 -1.58
N ALA A 25 -16.64 -1.93 -1.45
CA ALA A 25 -15.36 -1.73 -0.78
C ALA A 25 -15.29 -0.29 -0.26
N PRO A 26 -14.68 -0.02 0.91
CA PRO A 26 -14.52 1.34 1.37
C PRO A 26 -13.61 2.16 0.45
N PHE A 27 -12.63 1.51 -0.18
CA PHE A 27 -11.66 2.12 -1.08
C PHE A 27 -11.80 1.55 -2.48
N ILE A 28 -12.01 2.45 -3.44
CA ILE A 28 -12.19 2.12 -4.85
C ILE A 28 -11.38 3.11 -5.68
N LYS A 29 -10.55 2.55 -6.56
CA LYS A 29 -9.75 3.29 -7.54
C LYS A 29 -10.35 3.16 -8.92
N VAL A 30 -10.29 4.24 -9.70
CA VAL A 30 -10.98 4.35 -10.99
C VAL A 30 -10.48 3.31 -12.01
N ASP A 31 -9.18 3.03 -12.02
CA ASP A 31 -8.58 2.06 -12.93
C ASP A 31 -8.99 0.61 -12.62
N ALA A 32 -9.05 0.27 -11.33
CA ALA A 32 -9.48 -1.05 -10.87
C ALA A 32 -10.97 -1.24 -11.14
N LEU A 33 -11.79 -0.22 -10.86
CA LEU A 33 -13.22 -0.26 -11.14
C LEU A 33 -13.50 -0.42 -12.64
N GLN A 34 -12.85 0.39 -13.49
CA GLN A 34 -13.03 0.30 -14.95
C GLN A 34 -12.73 -1.12 -15.45
N ARG A 35 -11.61 -1.70 -15.00
CA ARG A 35 -11.22 -3.07 -15.38
C ARG A 35 -12.28 -4.11 -15.00
N VAL A 36 -12.93 -3.96 -13.85
CA VAL A 36 -14.04 -4.84 -13.43
C VAL A 36 -15.29 -4.59 -14.28
N LEU A 37 -15.66 -3.34 -14.53
CA LEU A 37 -16.83 -2.99 -15.34
C LEU A 37 -16.70 -3.45 -16.79
N ASP A 38 -15.49 -3.46 -17.34
CA ASP A 38 -15.18 -3.95 -18.69
C ASP A 38 -15.37 -5.47 -18.82
N ALA A 39 -15.24 -6.21 -17.71
CA ALA A 39 -15.47 -7.64 -17.67
C ALA A 39 -16.96 -8.02 -17.48
N ILE A 40 -17.81 -7.08 -17.07
CA ILE A 40 -19.25 -7.33 -16.88
C ILE A 40 -19.96 -7.36 -18.23
N PRO A 41 -20.73 -8.42 -18.55
CA PRO A 41 -21.50 -8.50 -19.79
C PRO A 41 -22.50 -7.36 -19.95
N ILE A 42 -22.63 -6.84 -21.18
CA ILE A 42 -23.67 -5.88 -21.53
C ILE A 42 -24.98 -6.65 -21.76
N SER A 43 -25.91 -6.55 -20.81
CA SER A 43 -27.21 -7.23 -20.85
C SER A 43 -28.32 -6.30 -20.37
N ALA A 44 -29.45 -6.28 -21.10
CA ALA A 44 -30.56 -5.35 -20.89
C ALA A 44 -31.34 -5.51 -19.57
N GLY A 45 -30.96 -6.45 -18.70
CA GLY A 45 -31.55 -6.66 -17.38
C GLY A 45 -30.54 -6.75 -16.24
N LEU A 46 -29.24 -6.64 -16.52
CA LEU A 46 -28.21 -6.70 -15.50
C LEU A 46 -28.13 -5.36 -14.77
N HIS A 47 -28.13 -5.34 -13.44
CA HIS A 47 -27.94 -4.12 -12.64
C HIS A 47 -26.62 -4.16 -11.86
N ILE A 48 -25.94 -3.02 -11.76
CA ILE A 48 -24.66 -2.89 -11.06
C ILE A 48 -24.82 -1.91 -9.90
N ASP A 49 -24.61 -2.37 -8.67
CA ASP A 49 -24.54 -1.51 -7.50
C ASP A 49 -23.09 -1.40 -7.04
N CYS A 50 -22.54 -0.20 -7.01
CA CYS A 50 -21.23 0.07 -6.44
C CYS A 50 -21.40 0.82 -5.12
N VAL A 51 -20.85 0.31 -4.02
CA VAL A 51 -20.97 0.90 -2.69
C VAL A 51 -19.59 1.25 -2.15
N THR A 52 -19.38 2.53 -1.83
CA THR A 52 -18.11 3.04 -1.28
C THR A 52 -18.32 3.83 0.01
N ARG A 53 -17.23 4.03 0.77
CA ARG A 53 -17.28 4.80 2.02
C ARG A 53 -17.32 6.31 1.76
N TRP A 54 -16.47 6.78 0.84
CA TRP A 54 -16.35 8.18 0.42
C TRP A 54 -16.52 9.19 1.57
N ARG A 55 -15.58 9.16 2.50
CA ARG A 55 -15.38 10.26 3.44
C ARG A 55 -14.43 11.29 2.84
N PRO A 56 -14.55 12.60 3.19
CA PRO A 56 -13.60 13.60 2.74
C PRO A 56 -12.14 13.22 3.04
N GLU A 57 -11.90 12.59 4.20
CA GLU A 57 -10.57 12.08 4.57
C GLU A 57 -10.05 11.04 3.56
N ASP A 58 -10.90 10.16 3.05
CA ASP A 58 -10.51 9.10 2.10
C ASP A 58 -10.09 9.69 0.74
N ILE A 59 -10.73 10.79 0.34
CA ILE A 59 -10.40 11.53 -0.87
C ILE A 59 -9.08 12.27 -0.67
N VAL A 60 -8.92 12.96 0.47
CA VAL A 60 -7.67 13.65 0.80
C VAL A 60 -6.52 12.67 0.87
N ASP A 61 -6.71 11.52 1.53
CA ASP A 61 -5.72 10.45 1.68
C ASP A 61 -5.46 9.69 0.38
N GLY A 62 -6.14 10.05 -0.72
CA GLY A 62 -5.89 9.46 -2.03
C GLY A 62 -6.19 7.97 -2.09
N VAL A 63 -6.95 7.39 -1.17
CA VAL A 63 -7.32 5.96 -1.21
C VAL A 63 -8.59 5.70 -2.04
N CYS A 64 -9.35 6.76 -2.31
CA CYS A 64 -10.55 6.78 -3.14
C CYS A 64 -10.43 7.84 -4.23
N ASP A 65 -10.90 7.50 -5.44
CA ASP A 65 -11.02 8.46 -6.53
C ASP A 65 -12.47 8.99 -6.56
N LEU A 66 -12.66 10.29 -6.80
CA LEU A 66 -14.00 10.85 -7.01
C LEU A 66 -14.51 10.54 -8.42
N GLU A 67 -13.58 10.32 -9.35
CA GLU A 67 -13.76 10.00 -10.76
C GLU A 67 -14.51 8.67 -10.99
N ILE A 68 -14.65 7.84 -9.95
CA ILE A 68 -15.50 6.65 -10.02
C ILE A 68 -16.98 6.99 -10.21
N PHE A 69 -17.39 8.22 -9.87
CA PHE A 69 -18.75 8.70 -10.10
C PHE A 69 -19.08 8.66 -11.59
N GLU A 70 -18.26 9.33 -12.40
CA GLU A 70 -18.41 9.42 -13.85
C GLU A 70 -18.40 8.02 -14.48
N VAL A 71 -17.45 7.18 -14.07
CA VAL A 71 -17.33 5.81 -14.59
C VAL A 71 -18.58 4.97 -14.33
N ILE A 72 -19.24 5.17 -13.18
CA ILE A 72 -20.50 4.48 -12.87
C ILE A 72 -21.67 5.12 -13.61
N THR A 73 -21.81 6.45 -13.60
CA THR A 73 -22.97 7.13 -14.20
C THR A 73 -22.98 7.12 -15.72
N ASP A 74 -21.83 6.91 -16.35
CA ASP A 74 -21.72 6.67 -17.80
C ASP A 74 -22.33 5.31 -18.21
N ARG A 75 -22.66 4.43 -17.26
CA ARG A 75 -23.35 3.17 -17.51
C ARG A 75 -24.83 3.26 -17.09
N GLU A 76 -25.73 3.09 -18.06
CA GLU A 76 -27.18 3.17 -17.84
C GLU A 76 -27.70 2.20 -16.77
N ASN A 77 -27.02 1.08 -16.56
CA ASN A 77 -27.43 0.01 -15.66
C ASN A 77 -26.68 -0.01 -14.33
N ALA A 78 -25.95 1.05 -13.99
CA ALA A 78 -25.13 1.12 -12.79
C ALA A 78 -25.54 2.28 -11.86
N GLN A 79 -25.37 2.07 -10.56
CA GLN A 79 -25.66 3.05 -9.52
C GLN A 79 -24.55 3.08 -8.48
N LEU A 80 -24.10 4.27 -8.13
CA LEU A 80 -23.14 4.49 -7.04
C LEU A 80 -23.89 4.82 -5.75
N TRP A 81 -23.44 4.22 -4.66
CA TRP A 81 -23.97 4.34 -3.32
C TRP A 81 -22.85 4.67 -2.32
N ARG A 82 -23.22 5.41 -1.29
CA ARG A 82 -22.32 5.78 -0.20
C ARG A 82 -22.83 5.21 1.12
N HIS A 83 -21.91 4.60 1.87
CA HIS A 83 -22.14 4.21 3.25
C HIS A 83 -20.95 4.64 4.13
N PRO A 84 -21.09 5.70 4.95
CA PRO A 84 -19.94 6.32 5.63
C PRO A 84 -19.27 5.42 6.67
N ASN A 85 -19.94 4.37 7.15
CA ASN A 85 -19.36 3.40 8.09
C ASN A 85 -18.96 2.08 7.41
N LEU A 86 -18.83 2.08 6.08
CA LEU A 86 -18.44 0.88 5.34
C LEU A 86 -16.99 0.50 5.65
N HIS A 87 -16.77 -0.79 5.90
CA HIS A 87 -15.43 -1.37 5.99
C HIS A 87 -15.31 -2.74 5.30
N ALA A 88 -16.45 -3.39 5.04
CA ALA A 88 -16.51 -4.67 4.36
C ALA A 88 -15.97 -4.58 2.92
N LYS A 89 -15.39 -5.70 2.45
CA LYS A 89 -15.05 -5.91 1.05
C LYS A 89 -15.80 -7.13 0.58
N PHE A 90 -16.72 -6.90 -0.33
CA PHE A 90 -17.71 -7.87 -0.77
C PHE A 90 -18.00 -7.61 -2.24
N PHE A 91 -17.85 -8.66 -3.05
CA PHE A 91 -18.14 -8.61 -4.47
C PHE A 91 -19.13 -9.73 -4.78
N ARG A 92 -20.24 -9.42 -5.43
CA ARG A 92 -21.28 -10.40 -5.77
C ARG A 92 -21.58 -10.35 -7.25
N ALA A 93 -21.74 -11.53 -7.85
CA ALA A 93 -22.38 -11.72 -9.14
C ALA A 93 -23.49 -12.77 -8.95
N ASP A 94 -24.74 -12.34 -9.09
CA ASP A 94 -25.92 -13.17 -8.87
C ASP A 94 -25.87 -13.90 -7.51
N GLN A 95 -25.70 -15.23 -7.51
CA GLN A 95 -25.66 -16.06 -6.30
C GLN A 95 -24.25 -16.35 -5.77
N SER A 96 -23.20 -15.96 -6.51
CA SER A 96 -21.81 -16.15 -6.08
C SER A 96 -21.24 -14.85 -5.53
N CYS A 97 -20.45 -14.95 -4.47
CA CYS A 97 -19.77 -13.79 -3.90
C CYS A 97 -18.35 -14.10 -3.47
N LEU A 98 -17.50 -13.07 -3.48
CA LEU A 98 -16.15 -13.06 -2.95
C LEU A 98 -16.10 -12.09 -1.77
N LEU A 99 -15.62 -12.57 -0.63
CA LEU A 99 -15.47 -11.79 0.59
C LEU A 99 -14.05 -11.89 1.11
N GLY A 100 -13.54 -10.80 1.68
CA GLY A 100 -12.26 -10.85 2.36
C GLY A 100 -11.70 -9.48 2.68
N SER A 101 -10.40 -9.34 2.48
CA SER A 101 -9.64 -8.14 2.87
C SER A 101 -9.38 -7.18 1.70
N SER A 102 -9.42 -7.66 0.45
CA SER A 102 -9.05 -6.87 -0.72
C SER A 102 -10.03 -5.74 -1.03
N ASN A 103 -9.55 -4.49 -1.01
CA ASN A 103 -10.27 -3.36 -1.59
C ASN A 103 -10.34 -3.46 -3.13
N LEU A 104 -11.13 -2.59 -3.78
CA LEU A 104 -11.19 -2.49 -5.24
C LEU A 104 -10.08 -1.57 -5.75
N THR A 105 -8.84 -1.98 -5.55
CA THR A 105 -7.63 -1.23 -5.95
C THR A 105 -6.64 -2.15 -6.66
N GLY A 106 -5.79 -1.58 -7.52
CA GLY A 106 -4.82 -2.37 -8.26
C GLY A 106 -3.82 -3.12 -7.38
N ARG A 107 -3.42 -2.57 -6.23
CA ARG A 107 -2.48 -3.24 -5.30
C ARG A 107 -3.13 -4.39 -4.55
N ALA A 108 -4.36 -4.21 -4.07
CA ALA A 108 -5.09 -5.24 -3.33
C ALA A 108 -5.48 -6.43 -4.21
N LEU A 109 -5.87 -6.18 -5.46
CA LEU A 109 -6.28 -7.23 -6.41
C LEU A 109 -5.12 -7.88 -7.17
N GLY A 110 -3.87 -7.50 -6.88
CA GLY A 110 -2.70 -8.09 -7.51
C GLY A 110 -2.33 -7.51 -8.88
N TRP A 111 -3.04 -6.49 -9.37
CA TRP A 111 -2.85 -5.91 -10.69
C TRP A 111 -1.75 -4.84 -10.78
N ARG A 112 -1.26 -4.34 -9.65
CA ARG A 112 -0.16 -3.37 -9.57
C ARG A 112 0.85 -3.79 -8.52
N LEU A 113 2.13 -3.72 -8.87
CA LEU A 113 3.24 -3.99 -7.95
C LEU A 113 3.68 -2.72 -7.19
N PRO A 114 4.06 -2.82 -5.90
CA PRO A 114 3.95 -4.03 -5.07
C PRO A 114 2.49 -4.35 -4.71
N THR A 115 2.14 -5.63 -4.74
CA THR A 115 0.80 -6.13 -4.41
C THR A 115 0.66 -6.29 -2.89
N ASN A 116 -0.55 -6.09 -2.37
CA ASN A 116 -0.83 -6.38 -0.96
C ASN A 116 -1.00 -7.90 -0.77
N LEU A 117 -0.76 -8.37 0.46
CA LEU A 117 -1.09 -9.74 0.84
C LEU A 117 -2.54 -9.78 1.31
N GLU A 118 -3.44 -10.11 0.40
CA GLU A 118 -4.88 -10.12 0.63
C GLU A 118 -5.45 -11.54 0.55
N LEU A 119 -6.70 -11.71 0.99
CA LEU A 119 -7.47 -12.92 0.79
C LEU A 119 -8.87 -12.60 0.25
N LEU A 120 -9.37 -13.47 -0.62
CA LEU A 120 -10.78 -13.55 -0.98
C LEU A 120 -11.24 -15.00 -0.84
N VAL A 121 -12.43 -15.19 -0.28
CA VAL A 121 -13.09 -16.48 -0.14
C VAL A 121 -14.40 -16.43 -0.90
N GLN A 122 -14.63 -17.44 -1.72
CA GLN A 122 -15.89 -17.59 -2.44
C GLN A 122 -16.97 -18.19 -1.53
N LEU A 123 -18.13 -17.55 -1.50
CA LEU A 123 -19.32 -17.98 -0.76
C LEU A 123 -20.56 -17.91 -1.64
N ASP A 124 -21.62 -18.58 -1.18
CA ASP A 124 -22.94 -18.59 -1.83
C ASP A 124 -23.88 -17.60 -1.12
N MET A 125 -24.61 -16.81 -1.92
CA MET A 125 -25.53 -15.78 -1.43
C MET A 125 -26.86 -16.33 -0.91
N ASN A 126 -27.07 -17.64 -0.92
CA ASN A 126 -28.16 -18.31 -0.22
C ASN A 126 -27.92 -18.36 1.31
N LEU A 127 -26.74 -17.98 1.80
CA LEU A 127 -26.48 -17.81 3.23
C LEU A 127 -27.34 -16.66 3.78
N HIS A 128 -28.24 -16.98 4.69
CA HIS A 128 -29.19 -16.04 5.28
C HIS A 128 -28.47 -14.81 5.88
N GLU A 129 -27.33 -15.01 6.55
CA GLU A 129 -26.53 -13.94 7.14
C GLU A 129 -26.01 -12.95 6.09
N LEU A 130 -25.62 -13.43 4.91
CA LEU A 130 -25.16 -12.58 3.81
C LEU A 130 -26.33 -11.79 3.21
N GLN A 131 -27.48 -12.42 3.02
CA GLN A 131 -28.69 -11.75 2.51
C GLN A 131 -29.18 -10.67 3.48
N ALA A 132 -29.21 -10.98 4.77
CA ALA A 132 -29.60 -10.04 5.81
C ALA A 132 -28.61 -8.87 5.90
N TRP A 133 -27.31 -9.15 5.80
CA TRP A 133 -26.28 -8.12 5.78
C TRP A 133 -26.37 -7.21 4.55
N GLU A 134 -26.51 -7.76 3.34
CA GLU A 134 -26.65 -6.98 2.11
C GLU A 134 -27.92 -6.13 2.14
N THR A 135 -29.03 -6.68 2.63
CA THR A 135 -30.29 -5.92 2.82
C THR A 135 -30.08 -4.75 3.77
N SER A 136 -29.40 -4.98 4.90
CA SER A 136 -29.08 -3.93 5.87
C SER A 136 -28.21 -2.85 5.25
N LEU A 137 -27.14 -3.25 4.54
CA LEU A 137 -26.25 -2.34 3.82
C LEU A 137 -27.01 -1.47 2.83
N MET A 138 -27.81 -2.07 1.95
CA MET A 138 -28.54 -1.31 0.93
C MET A 138 -29.61 -0.40 1.54
N SER A 139 -30.20 -0.78 2.67
CA SER A 139 -31.20 0.05 3.37
C SER A 139 -30.59 1.29 4.04
N SER A 140 -29.30 1.25 4.38
CA SER A 140 -28.57 2.34 5.04
C SER A 140 -27.66 3.13 4.08
N CYS A 141 -27.59 2.72 2.82
CA CYS A 141 -26.86 3.44 1.78
C CYS A 141 -27.60 4.69 1.32
N VAL A 142 -26.83 5.69 0.89
CA VAL A 142 -27.35 6.89 0.22
C VAL A 142 -26.89 6.87 -1.23
N SER A 143 -27.82 7.06 -2.17
CA SER A 143 -27.47 7.19 -3.60
C SER A 143 -26.57 8.40 -3.78
N VAL A 144 -25.48 8.22 -4.52
CA VAL A 144 -24.57 9.32 -4.84
C VAL A 144 -25.15 10.12 -6.00
N THR A 145 -25.40 11.39 -5.75
CA THR A 145 -25.77 12.38 -6.77
C THR A 145 -24.58 13.27 -7.10
N VAL A 146 -24.70 14.06 -8.18
CA VAL A 146 -23.70 15.08 -8.55
C VAL A 146 -23.48 16.04 -7.38
N GLU A 147 -24.56 16.48 -6.74
CA GLU A 147 -24.50 17.42 -5.60
C GLU A 147 -23.77 16.81 -4.40
N LEU A 148 -24.00 15.53 -4.09
CA LEU A 148 -23.30 14.86 -2.99
C LEU A 148 -21.81 14.71 -3.29
N ARG A 149 -21.46 14.32 -4.52
CA ARG A 149 -20.07 14.20 -4.99
C ARG A 149 -19.36 15.55 -4.89
N ASP A 150 -19.99 16.62 -5.35
CA ASP A 150 -19.43 17.97 -5.28
C ASP A 150 -19.28 18.43 -3.82
N GLN A 151 -20.26 18.15 -2.95
CA GLN A 151 -20.15 18.47 -1.52
C GLN A 151 -18.94 17.77 -0.87
N ILE A 152 -18.72 16.49 -1.17
CA ILE A 152 -17.57 15.74 -0.65
C ILE A 152 -16.26 16.32 -1.20
N ALA A 153 -16.22 16.69 -2.48
CA ALA A 153 -15.06 17.32 -3.09
C ALA A 153 -14.69 18.65 -2.41
N HIS A 154 -15.68 19.51 -2.14
CA HIS A 154 -15.48 20.77 -1.42
C HIS A 154 -14.98 20.52 0.01
N GLN A 155 -15.60 19.58 0.74
CA GLN A 155 -15.16 19.21 2.09
C GLN A 155 -13.72 18.66 2.11
N ALA A 156 -13.36 17.84 1.12
CA ALA A 156 -12.01 17.31 0.98
C ALA A 156 -11.00 18.44 0.69
N ALA A 157 -11.35 19.41 -0.18
CA ALA A 157 -10.52 20.56 -0.46
C ALA A 157 -10.31 21.45 0.78
N ASP A 158 -11.37 21.72 1.54
CA ASP A 158 -11.30 22.49 2.81
C ASP A 158 -10.44 21.76 3.84
N LEU A 159 -10.62 20.44 3.98
CA LEU A 159 -9.83 19.60 4.88
C LEU A 159 -8.35 19.58 4.47
N ALA A 160 -8.05 19.45 3.17
CA ALA A 160 -6.70 19.50 2.65
C ALA A 160 -6.03 20.86 2.89
N ALA A 161 -6.78 21.97 2.83
CA ALA A 161 -6.28 23.31 3.10
C ALA A 161 -5.97 23.57 4.59
N GLN A 162 -6.72 22.93 5.49
CA GLN A 162 -6.55 23.05 6.95
C GLN A 162 -5.48 22.10 7.51
N ARG A 163 -5.20 20.99 6.82
CA ARG A 163 -4.05 20.16 7.14
C ARG A 163 -2.77 20.97 6.83
N PRO A 164 -1.76 21.00 7.71
CA PRO A 164 -0.42 21.44 7.28
C PRO A 164 -0.08 20.64 6.02
N LYS A 165 0.67 21.20 5.06
CA LYS A 165 1.14 20.51 3.84
C LYS A 165 1.96 19.25 4.18
N LYS A 166 1.31 18.23 4.70
CA LYS A 166 1.61 16.82 4.60
C LYS A 166 0.86 16.42 3.35
N THR A 167 1.59 16.31 2.25
CA THR A 167 1.12 15.61 1.06
C THR A 167 0.63 14.24 1.50
N SER A 168 -0.69 14.04 1.46
CA SER A 168 -1.34 12.75 1.58
C SER A 168 -0.99 11.90 0.35
N ILE A 169 0.18 11.26 0.42
CA ILE A 169 0.30 9.82 0.57
C ILE A 169 -0.80 8.94 -0.11
N ASP A 170 -0.47 8.26 -1.21
CA ASP A 170 -1.03 6.95 -1.62
C ASP A 170 -0.47 5.84 -0.70
N VAL A 171 -0.68 5.94 0.61
CA VAL A 171 -0.30 4.87 1.56
C VAL A 171 -1.55 4.56 2.33
N GLU A 172 -2.18 3.44 1.96
CA GLU A 172 -2.78 2.56 2.94
C GLU A 172 -1.76 2.43 4.07
N HIS A 173 -1.92 3.22 5.13
CA HIS A 173 -1.07 3.18 6.32
C HIS A 173 -1.38 1.86 7.01
N ASP A 174 -0.69 0.83 6.55
CA ASP A 174 -0.50 -0.38 7.30
C ASP A 174 0.68 -0.12 8.25
N ASP A 175 0.37 0.17 9.51
CA ASP A 175 1.29 -0.10 10.60
C ASP A 175 1.34 -1.63 10.78
N ASP A 176 1.81 -2.34 9.75
CA ASP A 176 1.97 -3.80 9.77
C ASP A 176 3.25 -4.14 10.57
N PRO A 177 3.12 -4.74 11.77
CA PRO A 177 4.26 -5.17 12.57
C PRO A 177 5.04 -6.34 11.91
N THR A 178 4.57 -6.89 10.79
CA THR A 178 5.22 -7.95 10.02
C THR A 178 5.95 -7.48 8.76
N PHE A 179 6.09 -6.15 8.56
CA PHE A 179 6.87 -5.58 7.45
C PHE A 179 8.36 -5.98 7.53
N ARG A 180 8.72 -7.07 6.85
CA ARG A 180 10.09 -7.61 6.75
C ARG A 180 10.77 -7.06 5.51
N TRP A 181 11.38 -5.88 5.64
CA TRP A 181 12.23 -5.28 4.62
C TRP A 181 13.66 -5.12 5.12
N ILE A 182 14.63 -5.48 4.28
CA ILE A 182 16.04 -5.15 4.45
C ILE A 182 16.50 -4.40 3.20
N PRO A 183 17.20 -3.26 3.34
CA PRO A 183 17.70 -2.51 2.20
C PRO A 183 18.70 -3.29 1.35
N LEU A 184 18.61 -3.13 0.03
CA LEU A 184 19.48 -3.78 -0.96
C LEU A 184 20.45 -2.81 -1.65
N CYS A 185 20.17 -1.50 -1.60
CA CYS A 185 20.98 -0.47 -2.23
C CYS A 185 22.23 -0.20 -1.39
N PRO A 186 23.45 -0.46 -1.90
CA PRO A 186 24.69 -0.29 -1.14
C PRO A 186 25.15 1.17 -0.97
N SER A 187 24.45 2.11 -1.62
CA SER A 187 24.72 3.54 -1.66
C SER A 187 23.46 4.34 -1.29
N PRO A 188 23.07 4.38 -0.01
CA PRO A 188 21.88 5.10 0.43
C PRO A 188 21.92 6.59 0.07
N GLU A 189 23.10 7.20 0.03
CA GLU A 189 23.31 8.60 -0.37
C GLU A 189 22.87 8.91 -1.81
N ARG A 190 22.67 7.88 -2.65
CA ARG A 190 22.22 8.04 -4.04
C ARG A 190 20.72 7.85 -4.22
N LEU A 191 20.00 7.38 -3.19
CA LEU A 191 18.57 7.07 -3.28
C LEU A 191 17.75 8.27 -3.72
N PHE A 192 18.01 9.46 -3.18
CA PHE A 192 17.26 10.65 -3.54
C PHE A 192 17.42 11.00 -5.02
N LYS A 193 18.65 10.87 -5.56
CA LYS A 193 18.91 11.13 -6.98
C LYS A 193 18.25 10.11 -7.92
N VAL A 194 18.14 8.85 -7.49
CA VAL A 194 17.36 7.84 -8.22
C VAL A 194 15.86 8.17 -8.15
N TYR A 195 15.40 8.61 -6.98
CA TYR A 195 14.01 8.99 -6.75
C TYR A 195 13.57 10.21 -7.59
N THR A 196 14.43 11.23 -7.74
CA THR A 196 14.16 12.41 -8.60
C THR A 196 14.38 12.14 -10.08
N GLY A 197 14.98 11.00 -10.46
CA GLY A 197 15.36 10.67 -11.83
C GLY A 197 16.62 11.40 -12.31
N GLU A 198 17.36 12.09 -11.43
CA GLU A 198 18.66 12.67 -11.77
C GLU A 198 19.67 11.57 -12.15
N LEU A 199 19.62 10.45 -11.41
CA LEU A 199 20.32 9.21 -11.70
C LEU A 199 19.35 8.17 -12.29
N ASP A 200 19.73 7.63 -13.44
CA ASP A 200 19.01 6.62 -14.20
C ASP A 200 19.93 5.42 -14.48
N GLU A 201 19.39 4.38 -15.14
CA GLU A 201 20.15 3.17 -15.51
C GLU A 201 21.38 3.49 -16.37
N ALA A 202 21.38 4.56 -17.16
CA ALA A 202 22.50 4.92 -18.02
C ALA A 202 23.65 5.58 -17.23
N LYS A 203 23.37 6.15 -16.06
CA LYS A 203 24.34 6.88 -15.21
C LYS A 203 24.81 6.08 -14.00
N MET A 204 24.30 4.87 -13.80
CA MET A 204 24.63 4.01 -12.67
C MET A 204 24.91 2.57 -13.12
N VAL A 205 25.61 1.81 -12.29
CA VAL A 205 25.73 0.36 -12.48
C VAL A 205 24.32 -0.24 -12.39
N ARG A 206 23.92 -1.02 -13.41
CA ARG A 206 22.56 -1.57 -13.54
C ARG A 206 22.05 -2.24 -12.26
N SER A 207 22.83 -3.12 -11.66
CA SER A 207 22.44 -3.81 -10.41
C SER A 207 22.23 -2.84 -9.24
N ALA A 208 23.05 -1.79 -9.12
CA ALA A 208 22.88 -0.78 -8.07
C ALA A 208 21.62 0.07 -8.31
N PHE A 209 21.30 0.38 -9.56
CA PHE A 209 20.07 1.07 -9.92
C PHE A 209 18.82 0.21 -9.66
N GLU A 210 18.84 -1.06 -10.05
CA GLU A 210 17.76 -2.03 -9.79
C GLU A 210 17.49 -2.20 -8.28
N PHE A 211 18.55 -2.29 -7.46
CA PHE A 211 18.42 -2.33 -6.00
C PHE A 211 17.86 -1.05 -5.41
N ALA A 212 18.34 0.11 -5.85
CA ALA A 212 17.78 1.40 -5.44
C ALA A 212 16.29 1.51 -5.81
N GLN A 213 15.91 1.10 -7.02
CA GLN A 213 14.50 1.08 -7.44
C GLN A 213 13.66 0.08 -6.65
N ARG A 214 14.21 -1.07 -6.25
CA ARG A 214 13.52 -2.04 -5.42
C ARG A 214 13.29 -1.48 -4.02
N ASP A 215 14.30 -0.90 -3.40
CA ASP A 215 14.17 -0.24 -2.09
C ASP A 215 13.20 0.94 -2.15
N LEU A 216 13.28 1.80 -3.16
CA LEU A 216 12.33 2.91 -3.34
C LEU A 216 10.89 2.43 -3.54
N ARG A 217 10.68 1.33 -4.27
CA ARG A 217 9.36 0.71 -4.42
C ARG A 217 8.83 0.17 -3.09
N THR A 218 9.70 -0.42 -2.28
CA THR A 218 9.33 -0.94 -0.95
C THR A 218 9.08 0.19 0.05
N LEU A 219 9.92 1.22 0.04
CA LEU A 219 9.77 2.41 0.88
C LEU A 219 8.54 3.23 0.49
N GLY A 220 8.22 3.31 -0.80
CA GLY A 220 7.11 4.11 -1.33
C GLY A 220 7.17 5.60 -0.95
N PRO A 221 8.33 6.30 -1.07
CA PRO A 221 8.39 7.72 -0.77
C PRO A 221 7.48 8.50 -1.75
N PRO A 222 6.59 9.39 -1.25
CA PRO A 222 5.74 10.22 -2.10
C PRO A 222 6.55 11.00 -3.13
N LYS A 223 6.00 11.26 -4.32
CA LYS A 223 6.66 12.06 -5.38
C LYS A 223 6.74 13.55 -4.99
N GLY A 224 7.79 14.24 -5.46
CA GLY A 224 7.98 15.69 -5.25
C GLY A 224 8.57 16.10 -3.90
N TYR A 225 9.08 15.17 -3.09
CA TYR A 225 9.83 15.48 -1.87
C TYR A 225 11.09 16.27 -2.16
N SER A 226 11.37 17.25 -1.29
CA SER A 226 12.72 17.79 -1.16
C SER A 226 13.66 16.71 -0.62
N GLU A 227 14.97 16.92 -0.75
CA GLU A 227 15.96 15.98 -0.22
C GLU A 227 15.78 15.77 1.29
N GLU A 228 15.54 16.85 2.03
CA GLU A 228 15.28 16.80 3.48
C GLU A 228 14.05 15.95 3.83
N GLN A 229 12.91 16.17 3.15
CA GLN A 229 11.68 15.40 3.36
C GLN A 229 11.87 13.92 3.03
N PHE A 230 12.61 13.63 1.96
CA PHE A 230 12.95 12.27 1.58
C PHE A 230 13.80 11.58 2.65
N LEU A 231 14.83 12.26 3.16
CA LEU A 231 15.71 11.71 4.19
C LEU A 231 14.93 11.42 5.48
N GLU A 232 14.07 12.35 5.92
CA GLU A 232 13.21 12.17 7.09
C GLU A 232 12.25 10.99 6.92
N TYR A 233 11.61 10.87 5.75
CA TYR A 233 10.69 9.77 5.44
C TYR A 233 11.39 8.41 5.52
N VAL A 234 12.57 8.29 4.90
CA VAL A 234 13.32 7.05 4.90
C VAL A 234 13.84 6.72 6.31
N ALA A 235 14.27 7.73 7.07
CA ALA A 235 14.71 7.55 8.46
C ALA A 235 13.57 7.04 9.36
N ASP A 236 12.38 7.62 9.29
CA ASP A 236 11.21 7.17 10.08
C ASP A 236 10.83 5.71 9.75
N ARG A 237 10.78 5.36 8.47
CA ARG A 237 10.52 3.98 8.03
C ARG A 237 11.58 3.00 8.51
N LEU A 238 12.86 3.37 8.37
CA LEU A 238 13.98 2.54 8.79
C LEU A 238 13.98 2.30 10.31
N GLN A 239 13.65 3.32 11.10
CA GLN A 239 13.62 3.22 12.57
C GLN A 239 12.51 2.29 13.09
N LYS A 240 11.41 2.16 12.35
CA LYS A 240 10.27 1.31 12.71
C LYS A 240 10.50 -0.18 12.41
N LEU A 241 11.54 -0.54 11.66
CA LEU A 241 11.83 -1.94 11.34
C LEU A 241 12.25 -2.72 12.59
N GLU A 242 11.63 -3.88 12.81
CA GLU A 242 11.97 -4.78 13.92
C GLU A 242 13.46 -5.17 13.91
N VAL A 243 14.01 -5.45 12.72
CA VAL A 243 15.44 -5.78 12.54
C VAL A 243 16.35 -4.63 12.99
N VAL A 244 15.98 -3.38 12.68
CA VAL A 244 16.72 -2.20 13.14
C VAL A 244 16.59 -2.06 14.64
N GLN A 245 15.40 -2.21 15.21
CA GLN A 245 15.20 -2.14 16.67
C GLN A 245 16.01 -3.21 17.42
N LYS A 246 16.09 -4.44 16.89
CA LYS A 246 16.95 -5.52 17.43
C LYS A 246 18.43 -5.15 17.41
N VAL A 247 18.94 -4.69 16.26
CA VAL A 247 20.33 -4.23 16.13
C VAL A 247 20.61 -3.07 17.08
N VAL A 248 19.68 -2.11 17.20
CA VAL A 248 19.82 -0.95 18.09
C VAL A 248 19.89 -1.38 19.55
N SER A 249 19.03 -2.31 19.97
CA SER A 249 19.08 -2.91 21.30
C SER A 249 20.46 -3.54 21.58
N ALA A 250 20.95 -4.37 20.64
CA ALA A 250 22.26 -5.02 20.73
C ALA A 250 23.45 -4.04 20.69
N SER A 251 23.33 -2.93 19.96
CA SER A 251 24.39 -1.92 19.82
C SER A 251 24.67 -1.12 21.11
N SER A 252 23.78 -1.20 22.11
CA SER A 252 23.97 -0.56 23.41
C SER A 252 25.16 -1.15 24.18
N SER A 253 25.50 -2.41 23.92
CA SER A 253 26.71 -3.11 24.43
C SER A 253 27.85 -3.18 23.41
N GLY A 254 27.69 -2.57 22.23
CA GLY A 254 28.54 -2.78 21.06
C GLY A 254 28.16 -4.07 20.32
N VAL A 255 28.00 -4.00 19.00
CA VAL A 255 27.73 -5.17 18.14
C VAL A 255 28.80 -5.29 17.06
N SER A 256 29.45 -6.46 16.99
CA SER A 256 30.40 -6.79 15.92
C SER A 256 29.67 -7.17 14.63
N ASP A 257 30.39 -7.11 13.50
CA ASP A 257 29.80 -7.42 12.19
C ASP A 257 29.30 -8.87 12.09
N THR A 258 29.98 -9.82 12.73
CA THR A 258 29.52 -11.22 12.80
C THR A 258 28.23 -11.35 13.59
N GLN A 259 28.17 -10.74 14.79
CA GLN A 259 26.97 -10.79 15.63
C GLN A 259 25.77 -10.12 14.95
N ALA A 260 26.00 -9.01 14.27
CA ALA A 260 24.96 -8.32 13.55
C ALA A 260 24.48 -9.12 12.32
N ALA A 261 25.40 -9.75 11.58
CA ALA A 261 25.03 -10.65 10.47
C ALA A 261 24.18 -11.84 10.95
N ASP A 262 24.53 -12.44 12.09
CA ASP A 262 23.75 -13.53 12.70
C ASP A 262 22.36 -13.05 13.14
N LEU A 263 22.26 -11.86 13.75
CA LEU A 263 20.99 -11.28 14.19
C LEU A 263 20.03 -10.99 13.04
N ILE A 264 20.53 -10.56 11.89
CA ILE A 264 19.68 -10.24 10.74
C ILE A 264 19.42 -11.44 9.82
N ALA A 265 20.10 -12.57 10.02
CA ALA A 265 19.97 -13.74 9.15
C ALA A 265 18.51 -14.25 9.06
N GLU A 266 17.74 -14.17 10.15
CA GLU A 266 16.32 -14.57 10.19
C GLU A 266 15.38 -13.67 9.38
N TYR A 267 15.85 -12.47 9.01
CA TYR A 267 15.11 -11.47 8.22
C TYR A 267 15.43 -11.54 6.73
N ILE A 268 16.37 -12.41 6.33
CA ILE A 268 16.76 -12.62 4.94
C ILE A 268 16.06 -13.86 4.44
N ASP A 269 15.25 -13.69 3.40
CA ASP A 269 14.59 -14.82 2.74
C ASP A 269 15.66 -15.80 2.19
N ALA A 270 15.44 -17.09 2.37
CA ALA A 270 16.28 -18.15 1.82
C ALA A 270 16.37 -18.09 0.28
N SER A 271 15.40 -17.45 -0.38
CA SER A 271 15.42 -17.18 -1.82
C SER A 271 16.24 -15.95 -2.23
N SER A 272 16.72 -15.15 -1.26
CA SER A 272 17.43 -13.90 -1.51
C SER A 272 18.85 -14.15 -2.01
N MET A 273 19.30 -13.38 -3.00
CA MET A 273 20.65 -13.45 -3.55
C MET A 273 21.71 -12.74 -2.68
N ILE A 274 21.34 -12.21 -1.51
CA ILE A 274 22.24 -11.48 -0.61
C ILE A 274 22.63 -12.32 0.60
N SER A 275 23.93 -12.36 0.93
CA SER A 275 24.41 -13.02 2.15
C SER A 275 24.06 -12.19 3.39
N PRO A 276 23.91 -12.80 4.59
CA PRO A 276 23.72 -12.04 5.83
C PRO A 276 24.82 -11.01 6.10
N THR A 277 26.06 -11.33 5.76
CA THR A 277 27.18 -10.38 5.87
C THR A 277 27.02 -9.18 4.95
N ASP A 278 26.60 -9.40 3.69
CA ASP A 278 26.37 -8.32 2.74
C ASP A 278 25.16 -7.46 3.11
N ALA A 279 24.07 -8.10 3.54
CA ALA A 279 22.88 -7.42 4.04
C ALA A 279 23.22 -6.54 5.23
N TRP A 280 24.04 -7.03 6.16
CA TRP A 280 24.48 -6.25 7.31
C TRP A 280 25.31 -5.06 6.88
N ARG A 281 26.28 -5.26 5.98
CA ARG A 281 27.10 -4.17 5.46
C ARG A 281 26.25 -3.06 4.83
N ILE A 282 25.18 -3.42 4.13
CA ILE A 282 24.24 -2.45 3.55
C ILE A 282 23.43 -1.76 4.65
N LEU A 283 22.79 -2.52 5.55
CA LEU A 283 21.99 -1.97 6.63
C LEU A 283 22.81 -1.01 7.52
N LYS A 284 24.06 -1.39 7.85
CA LYS A 284 25.01 -0.55 8.61
C LYS A 284 25.27 0.78 7.91
N ARG A 285 25.44 0.80 6.58
CA ARG A 285 25.59 2.05 5.81
C ARG A 285 24.34 2.90 5.84
N TRP A 286 23.16 2.29 5.72
CA TRP A 286 21.89 2.99 5.85
C TRP A 286 21.73 3.62 7.23
N MET A 287 21.99 2.87 8.30
CA MET A 287 21.91 3.39 9.66
C MET A 287 22.86 4.57 9.90
N MET A 288 24.09 4.51 9.37
CA MET A 288 25.04 5.63 9.47
C MET A 288 24.62 6.84 8.64
N HIS A 289 23.99 6.62 7.49
CA HIS A 289 23.56 7.70 6.61
C HIS A 289 22.32 8.43 7.15
N PHE A 290 21.29 7.69 7.59
CA PHE A 290 20.03 8.26 8.04
C PHE A 290 20.01 8.63 9.54
N PHE A 291 20.93 8.10 10.34
CA PHE A 291 21.05 8.43 11.77
C PHE A 291 22.49 8.79 12.18
N PRO A 292 23.16 9.75 11.52
CA PRO A 292 24.59 10.03 11.69
C PRO A 292 24.95 10.52 13.11
N ALA A 293 24.01 11.12 13.83
CA ALA A 293 24.21 11.54 15.22
C ALA A 293 23.99 10.41 16.25
N GLN A 294 23.31 9.32 15.85
CA GLN A 294 22.90 8.25 16.76
C GLN A 294 23.82 7.02 16.71
N TYR A 295 24.61 6.84 15.65
CA TYR A 295 25.51 5.68 15.53
C TYR A 295 26.89 6.10 15.04
N ARG A 296 27.91 5.38 15.53
CA ARG A 296 29.31 5.55 15.11
C ARG A 296 30.00 4.20 15.03
N ILE A 297 31.04 4.13 14.19
CA ILE A 297 31.95 2.98 14.13
C ILE A 297 33.12 3.25 15.06
N GLU A 298 33.45 2.29 15.93
CA GLU A 298 34.73 2.32 16.63
C GLU A 298 35.86 1.92 15.69
N VAL A 299 36.78 2.87 15.47
CA VAL A 299 37.90 2.73 14.55
C VAL A 299 38.79 1.58 15.00
N GLY A 300 38.97 0.58 14.13
CA GLY A 300 39.86 -0.56 14.35
C GLY A 300 39.18 -1.87 14.81
N GLN A 301 37.87 -1.89 15.09
CA GLN A 301 37.17 -3.12 15.49
C GLN A 301 35.88 -3.41 14.68
N GLU A 302 35.51 -2.55 13.72
CA GLU A 302 34.25 -2.65 12.95
C GLU A 302 32.98 -2.75 13.83
N ILE A 303 33.06 -2.37 15.11
CA ILE A 303 31.93 -2.43 16.05
C ILE A 303 31.02 -1.22 15.84
N LEU A 304 29.72 -1.47 15.69
CA LEU A 304 28.70 -0.42 15.70
C LEU A 304 28.29 -0.13 17.14
N VAL A 305 28.37 1.14 17.54
CA VAL A 305 28.03 1.60 18.89
C VAL A 305 27.02 2.75 18.81
N ARG A 306 26.02 2.74 19.69
CA ARG A 306 25.07 3.84 19.84
C ARG A 306 25.77 5.09 20.41
N GLY A 307 25.53 6.24 19.79
CA GLY A 307 26.02 7.54 20.24
C GLY A 307 25.49 7.87 21.64
N ARG A 308 26.35 8.39 22.52
CA ARG A 308 25.92 8.86 23.84
C ARG A 308 25.31 10.25 23.68
N THR A 309 24.04 10.40 24.00
CA THR A 309 23.46 11.72 24.26
C THR A 309 24.10 12.24 25.54
N LEU A 310 24.91 13.29 25.45
CA LEU A 310 25.33 14.02 26.64
C LEU A 310 24.10 14.73 27.17
N SER A 311 23.49 14.20 28.23
CA SER A 311 22.48 14.92 29.00
C SER A 311 23.15 16.13 29.61
N SER A 312 22.89 17.32 29.06
CA SER A 312 23.10 18.60 29.74
C SER A 312 21.89 18.93 30.59
#